data_AF-A0A1B1C416-F1
#
_entry.id   AF-A0A1B1C416-F1
#
_cell.length_a   1.000
_cell.length_b   1.000
_cell.length_c   1.000
_cell.angle_alpha   90.00
_cell.angle_beta   90.00
_cell.angle_gamma   90.00
#
_symmetry.space_group_name_H-M   'P 1'
#
loop_
_entity.id
_entity.type
_entity.pdbx_description
1 polymer ?
#
loop_
_entity_poly.entity_id
_entity_poly.type
_entity_poly.pdbx_seq_one_letter_code
_entity_poly.pdbx_strand_id
1 'polypeptide(L)'
;MRQYESHLVCRRADRPWIDLYQVVDEVTGKLLWKGRYHRLGEEEVRHKTKQAPDFPIPEIVVKRLVRWRDEGIIYPCAYPYHRLGKEEPGNVKDGMKAIFEDTFGDNTESVIHTFRHSAATWLCAQKDLPLPSIAAYLGMSTETLVKTYAKHREEDLQKIAEAISDPLRKSTGVHAVKLRETKPKQDKNTRQKSTENDKMKMNWSERESTPVAKRKTNSIGKAA
;
A
#
# COMPACT_ATOMS: atom_id res chain seq x y z
N MET A 1 30.73 -6.82 5.61
CA MET A 1 30.32 -5.53 4.98
C MET A 1 30.93 -4.40 5.81
N ARG A 2 32.04 -3.79 5.36
CA ARG A 2 32.61 -2.60 6.05
C ARG A 2 31.80 -1.39 5.61
N GLN A 3 30.98 -0.85 6.50
CA GLN A 3 30.34 0.45 6.30
C GLN A 3 31.41 1.52 6.51
N TYR A 4 31.64 2.35 5.52
CA TYR A 4 32.51 3.52 5.65
C TYR A 4 31.58 4.73 5.77
N GLU A 5 31.62 5.33 6.97
CA GLU A 5 31.14 6.67 7.29
C GLU A 5 29.63 6.95 7.03
N SER A 6 28.82 6.78 8.09
CA SER A 6 27.43 7.23 8.12
C SER A 6 27.37 8.73 8.32
N HIS A 7 26.83 9.44 7.34
CA HIS A 7 26.56 10.86 7.42
C HIS A 7 25.05 11.05 7.60
N LEU A 8 24.68 11.47 8.81
CA LEU A 8 23.29 11.67 9.20
C LEU A 8 22.78 13.00 8.64
N VAL A 9 21.65 12.96 7.93
CA VAL A 9 20.92 14.18 7.57
C VAL A 9 19.78 14.34 8.57
N CYS A 10 19.91 15.34 9.44
CA CYS A 10 18.86 15.80 10.36
C CYS A 10 18.28 14.72 11.30
N ARG A 11 19.13 14.06 12.12
CA ARG A 11 18.64 13.15 13.17
C ARG A 11 18.15 13.93 14.39
N ARG A 12 16.86 13.79 14.72
CA ARG A 12 16.27 14.17 16.00
C ARG A 12 15.32 13.06 16.44
N ALA A 13 15.18 12.86 17.74
CA ALA A 13 14.42 11.74 18.28
C ALA A 13 12.91 11.82 17.96
N ASP A 14 12.40 13.03 17.73
CA ASP A 14 10.99 13.35 17.56
C ASP A 14 10.49 13.34 16.10
N ARG A 15 11.31 12.93 15.12
CA ARG A 15 10.96 13.03 13.70
C ARG A 15 11.67 12.02 12.81
N PRO A 16 11.19 11.80 11.57
CA PRO A 16 11.89 10.99 10.57
C PRO A 16 13.28 11.53 10.24
N TRP A 17 14.22 10.64 9.90
CA TRP A 17 15.57 11.03 9.49
C TRP A 17 16.10 10.18 8.32
N ILE A 18 17.19 10.63 7.71
CA ILE A 18 17.85 9.94 6.60
C ILE A 18 19.29 9.63 6.97
N ASP A 19 19.67 8.37 6.77
CA ASP A 19 21.06 7.93 6.84
C ASP A 19 21.62 7.86 5.42
N LEU A 20 22.75 8.53 5.15
CA LEU A 20 23.52 8.39 3.92
C LEU A 20 24.87 7.77 4.25
N TYR A 21 25.27 6.73 3.52
CA TYR A 21 26.51 6.00 3.79
C TYR A 21 27.11 5.45 2.50
N GLN A 22 28.42 5.19 2.52
CA GLN A 22 29.11 4.61 1.37
C GLN A 22 29.32 3.11 1.55
N VAL A 23 29.13 2.37 0.45
CA VAL A 23 29.40 0.93 0.36
C VAL A 23 30.29 0.70 -0.86
N VAL A 24 31.31 -0.14 -0.72
CA VAL A 24 32.11 -0.57 -1.86
C VAL A 24 31.30 -1.57 -2.67
N ASP A 25 31.14 -1.30 -3.96
CA ASP A 25 30.59 -2.27 -4.90
C ASP A 25 31.60 -3.41 -5.10
N GLU A 26 31.17 -4.64 -4.78
CA GLU A 26 32.02 -5.83 -4.86
C GLU A 26 32.45 -6.14 -6.31
N VAL A 27 31.65 -5.72 -7.30
CA VAL A 27 31.93 -5.99 -8.72
C VAL A 27 32.84 -4.93 -9.32
N THR A 28 32.55 -3.65 -9.08
CA THR A 28 33.27 -2.55 -9.72
C THR A 28 34.41 -1.97 -8.86
N GLY A 29 34.45 -2.30 -7.57
CA GLY A 29 35.40 -1.72 -6.60
C GLY A 29 35.14 -0.25 -6.28
N LYS A 30 34.07 0.35 -6.84
CA LYS A 30 33.76 1.78 -6.64
C LYS A 30 32.97 2.01 -5.36
N LEU A 31 33.16 3.19 -4.77
CA LEU A 31 32.34 3.66 -3.66
C LEU A 31 30.97 4.10 -4.18
N LEU A 32 29.91 3.42 -3.74
CA LEU A 32 28.53 3.74 -4.04
C LEU A 32 27.87 4.34 -2.81
N TRP A 33 27.20 5.47 -2.99
CA TRP A 33 26.32 6.02 -1.98
C TRP A 33 25.04 5.19 -1.89
N LYS A 34 24.65 4.87 -0.65
CA LYS A 34 23.38 4.27 -0.29
C LYS A 34 22.70 5.15 0.75
N GLY A 35 21.38 4.97 0.88
CA GLY A 35 20.60 5.71 1.86
C GLY A 35 19.49 4.87 2.44
N ARG A 36 19.11 5.20 3.67
CA ARG A 36 17.96 4.62 4.36
C ARG A 36 17.11 5.74 4.93
N TYR A 37 15.81 5.64 4.71
CA TYR A 37 14.85 6.56 5.32
C TYR A 37 14.21 5.88 6.52
N HIS A 38 14.29 6.55 7.65
CA HIS A 38 13.67 6.15 8.90
C HIS A 38 12.39 6.97 9.07
N ARG A 39 11.25 6.31 8.87
CA ARG A 39 9.97 7.00 8.75
C ARG A 39 9.34 7.33 10.11
N LEU A 40 9.76 6.64 11.16
CA LEU A 40 9.28 6.85 12.52
C LEU A 40 10.44 7.42 13.33
N GLY A 41 10.19 8.53 14.01
CA GLY A 41 11.12 9.05 15.03
C GLY A 41 11.36 8.02 16.14
N GLU A 42 12.49 8.09 16.82
CA GLU A 42 12.81 7.20 17.95
C GLU A 42 11.79 7.32 19.08
N GLU A 43 11.20 8.50 19.27
CA GLU A 43 10.18 8.80 20.29
C GLU A 43 8.74 8.70 19.74
N GLU A 44 8.55 8.40 18.46
CA GLU A 44 7.22 8.36 17.84
C GLU A 44 6.52 6.99 18.01
N VAL A 45 5.20 7.02 18.22
CA VAL A 45 4.41 5.80 18.45
C VAL A 45 4.08 5.11 17.14
N ARG A 46 4.42 3.82 17.04
CA ARG A 46 4.06 2.98 15.89
C ARG A 46 2.56 2.70 15.85
N HIS A 47 1.90 3.05 14.75
CA HIS A 47 0.49 2.73 14.52
C HIS A 47 0.28 1.34 13.92
N LYS A 48 -0.82 0.67 14.29
CA LYS A 48 -1.17 -0.68 13.79
C LYS A 48 -1.52 -0.70 12.28
N THR A 49 -2.21 0.33 11.79
CA THR A 49 -2.70 0.37 10.40
C THR A 49 -1.80 1.19 9.48
N LYS A 50 -1.22 2.28 9.99
CA LYS A 50 -0.30 3.16 9.27
C LYS A 50 1.13 2.75 9.59
N GLN A 51 1.55 1.62 9.02
CA GLN A 51 2.91 1.13 9.20
C GLN A 51 3.90 2.18 8.67
N ALA A 52 4.91 2.49 9.48
CA ALA A 52 6.00 3.39 9.15
C ALA A 52 7.30 2.57 9.04
N PRO A 53 7.46 1.77 7.97
CA PRO A 53 8.66 0.97 7.80
C PRO A 53 9.85 1.86 7.44
N ASP A 54 11.02 1.42 7.85
CA ASP A 54 12.28 1.94 7.33
C ASP A 54 12.55 1.30 5.99
N PHE A 55 12.92 2.09 4.99
CA PHE A 55 13.13 1.57 3.64
C PHE A 55 14.41 2.11 3.00
N PRO A 56 15.04 1.29 2.13
CA PRO A 56 16.18 1.74 1.36
C PRO A 56 15.73 2.82 0.37
N ILE A 57 16.52 3.89 0.28
CA ILE A 57 16.29 4.98 -0.66
C ILE A 57 16.86 4.56 -2.03
N PRO A 58 16.09 4.67 -3.12
CA PRO A 58 16.60 4.40 -4.47
C PRO A 58 17.83 5.22 -4.81
N GLU A 59 18.77 4.64 -5.54
CA GLU A 59 20.09 5.26 -5.81
C GLU A 59 19.99 6.63 -6.48
N ILE A 60 19.03 6.83 -7.37
CA ILE A 60 18.77 8.12 -8.02
C ILE A 60 18.44 9.23 -6.99
N VAL A 61 17.68 8.89 -5.96
CA VAL A 61 17.31 9.81 -4.88
C VAL A 61 18.51 10.02 -3.95
N VAL A 62 19.26 8.96 -3.64
CA VAL A 62 20.48 9.06 -2.81
C VAL A 62 21.48 10.04 -3.43
N LYS A 63 21.76 9.95 -4.74
CA LYS A 63 22.67 10.88 -5.43
C LYS A 63 22.24 12.33 -5.27
N ARG A 64 20.93 12.61 -5.34
CA ARG A 64 20.38 13.95 -5.14
C ARG A 64 20.54 14.42 -3.69
N LEU A 65 20.25 13.56 -2.72
CA LEU A 65 20.36 13.88 -1.30
C LEU A 65 21.81 14.14 -0.86
N VAL A 66 22.76 13.37 -1.40
CA VAL A 66 24.20 13.60 -1.19
C VAL A 66 24.61 14.99 -1.71
N ARG A 67 24.20 15.33 -2.93
CA ARG A 67 24.45 16.66 -3.49
C ARG A 67 23.85 17.77 -2.63
N TRP A 68 22.61 17.61 -2.16
CA TRP A 68 21.96 18.57 -1.27
C TRP A 68 22.71 18.75 0.04
N ARG A 69 23.16 17.65 0.65
CA ARG A 69 24.00 17.70 1.85
C ARG A 69 25.28 18.50 1.60
N ASP A 70 25.95 18.25 0.47
CA ASP A 70 27.20 18.93 0.11
C ASP A 70 26.98 20.42 -0.18
N GLU A 71 25.80 20.79 -0.66
CA GLU A 71 25.34 22.18 -0.81
C GLU A 71 24.90 22.83 0.53
N GLY A 72 24.98 22.10 1.65
CA GLY A 72 24.59 22.57 2.97
C GLY A 72 23.08 22.54 3.26
N ILE A 73 22.29 21.86 2.41
CA ILE A 73 20.84 21.72 2.58
C ILE A 73 20.57 20.58 3.58
N ILE A 74 20.07 20.97 4.76
CA ILE A 74 19.84 20.05 5.89
C ILE A 74 18.43 19.42 5.84
N TYR A 75 17.46 20.12 5.23
CA TYR A 75 16.06 19.68 5.17
C TYR A 75 15.62 19.41 3.73
N PRO A 76 15.06 18.23 3.42
CA PRO A 76 14.49 17.95 2.10
C PRO A 76 13.34 18.89 1.73
N CYS A 77 12.67 19.47 2.73
CA CYS A 77 11.68 20.53 2.56
C CYS A 77 11.92 21.60 3.62
N ALA A 78 12.22 22.83 3.18
CA ALA A 78 12.36 24.00 4.04
C ALA A 78 11.24 25.04 3.80
N TYR A 79 10.37 24.80 2.81
CA TYR A 79 9.25 25.68 2.48
C TYR A 79 8.07 25.49 3.44
N PRO A 80 7.31 26.54 3.81
CA PRO A 80 7.53 27.95 3.48
C PRO A 80 8.51 28.66 4.43
N TYR A 81 8.91 27.99 5.50
CA TYR A 81 9.55 28.62 6.66
C TYR A 81 10.92 29.23 6.37
N HIS A 82 11.70 28.66 5.46
CA HIS A 82 12.97 29.24 5.03
C HIS A 82 12.80 30.63 4.38
N ARG A 83 11.71 30.87 3.64
CA ARG A 83 11.43 32.20 3.05
C ARG A 83 11.11 33.24 4.12
N LEU A 84 10.71 32.79 5.32
CA LEU A 84 10.44 33.63 6.49
C LEU A 84 11.68 33.77 7.39
N GLY A 85 12.86 33.33 6.94
CA GLY A 85 14.11 33.40 7.69
C GLY A 85 14.22 32.36 8.81
N LYS A 86 13.36 31.34 8.84
CA LYS A 86 13.41 30.31 9.86
C LYS A 86 14.29 29.14 9.45
N GLU A 87 15.04 28.60 10.42
CA GLU A 87 15.93 27.44 10.25
C GLU A 87 15.25 26.11 10.63
N GLU A 88 13.92 26.08 10.69
CA GLU A 88 13.13 24.88 10.99
C GLU A 88 12.69 24.13 9.71
N PRO A 89 12.46 22.81 9.77
CA PRO A 89 11.95 22.07 8.62
C PRO A 89 10.59 22.59 8.18
N GLY A 90 10.43 22.71 6.88
CA GLY A 90 9.21 23.17 6.22
C GLY A 90 8.03 22.22 6.32
N ASN A 91 6.87 22.69 5.87
CA ASN A 91 5.69 21.86 5.69
C ASN A 91 5.69 21.24 4.28
N VAL A 92 5.83 19.92 4.22
CA VAL A 92 5.87 19.16 2.96
C VAL A 92 4.59 19.35 2.14
N LYS A 93 3.42 19.46 2.77
CA LYS A 93 2.14 19.67 2.07
C LYS A 93 2.15 21.00 1.33
N ASP A 94 2.56 22.08 2.01
CA ASP A 94 2.60 23.42 1.43
C ASP A 94 3.68 23.53 0.36
N GLY A 95 4.83 22.89 0.57
CA GLY A 95 5.91 22.81 -0.42
C GLY A 95 5.48 22.09 -1.70
N MET A 96 4.83 20.93 -1.55
CA MET A 96 4.28 20.18 -2.70
C MET A 96 3.17 20.96 -3.40
N LYS A 97 2.29 21.63 -2.65
CA LYS A 97 1.23 22.47 -3.22
C LYS A 97 1.83 23.59 -4.07
N ALA A 98 2.81 24.32 -3.55
CA ALA A 98 3.48 25.38 -4.29
C ALA A 98 4.16 24.88 -5.57
N ILE A 99 4.79 23.70 -5.53
CA ILE A 99 5.39 23.07 -6.72
C ILE A 99 4.31 22.68 -7.74
N PHE A 100 3.15 22.19 -7.29
CA PHE A 100 2.05 21.83 -8.20
C PHE A 100 1.39 23.04 -8.84
N GLU A 101 1.17 24.11 -8.09
CA GLU A 101 0.66 25.37 -8.64
C GLU A 101 1.63 25.94 -9.68
N ASP A 102 2.93 25.92 -9.39
CA ASP A 102 3.97 26.40 -10.32
C ASP A 102 4.09 25.54 -11.60
N THR A 103 3.92 24.22 -11.48
CA THR A 103 4.09 23.28 -12.61
C THR A 103 2.81 23.09 -13.45
N PHE A 104 1.65 23.04 -12.80
CA PHE A 104 0.36 22.68 -13.41
C PHE A 104 -0.66 23.82 -13.42
N GLY A 105 -0.36 24.95 -12.77
CA GLY A 105 -1.25 26.10 -12.62
C GLY A 105 -2.08 26.07 -11.33
N ASP A 106 -2.64 27.24 -10.99
CA ASP A 106 -3.31 27.51 -9.71
C ASP A 106 -4.57 26.66 -9.43
N ASN A 107 -5.18 26.08 -10.46
CA ASN A 107 -6.39 25.26 -10.35
C ASN A 107 -6.13 23.75 -10.40
N THR A 108 -4.91 23.31 -10.06
CA THR A 108 -4.58 21.89 -10.04
C THR A 108 -5.30 21.14 -8.93
N GLU A 109 -5.96 20.03 -9.27
CA GLU A 109 -6.52 19.08 -8.30
C GLU A 109 -5.45 18.12 -7.75
N SER A 110 -4.22 18.22 -8.25
CA SER A 110 -3.13 17.33 -7.84
C SER A 110 -2.71 17.62 -6.39
N VAL A 111 -2.64 16.57 -5.59
CA VAL A 111 -2.18 16.62 -4.20
C VAL A 111 -1.08 15.60 -3.97
N ILE A 112 -0.39 15.70 -2.83
CA ILE A 112 0.73 14.79 -2.51
C ILE A 112 0.34 13.30 -2.64
N HIS A 113 -0.93 12.98 -2.37
CA HIS A 113 -1.45 11.63 -2.52
C HIS A 113 -1.56 11.18 -3.97
N THR A 114 -1.75 12.08 -4.94
CA THR A 114 -1.79 11.75 -6.37
C THR A 114 -0.54 10.97 -6.78
N PHE A 115 0.65 11.44 -6.40
CA PHE A 115 1.90 10.73 -6.69
C PHE A 115 2.01 9.38 -6.01
N ARG A 116 1.53 9.25 -4.77
CA ARG A 116 1.50 7.95 -4.10
C ARG A 116 0.56 6.97 -4.83
N HIS A 117 -0.60 7.44 -5.29
CA HIS A 117 -1.54 6.62 -6.04
C HIS A 117 -0.95 6.20 -7.39
N SER A 118 -0.35 7.13 -8.14
CA SER A 118 0.33 6.85 -9.40
C SER A 118 1.46 5.84 -9.23
N ALA A 119 2.32 6.03 -8.22
CA ALA A 119 3.40 5.10 -7.91
C ALA A 119 2.88 3.70 -7.55
N ALA A 120 1.83 3.60 -6.74
CA ALA A 120 1.22 2.32 -6.38
C ALA A 120 0.67 1.58 -7.60
N THR A 121 -0.03 2.28 -8.50
CA THR A 121 -0.51 1.70 -9.76
C THR A 121 0.64 1.19 -10.63
N TRP A 122 1.73 1.96 -10.78
CA TRP A 122 2.88 1.56 -11.59
C TRP A 122 3.66 0.40 -11.00
N LEU A 123 3.78 0.32 -9.68
CA LEU A 123 4.42 -0.80 -9.00
C LEU A 123 3.59 -2.08 -9.13
N CYS A 124 2.27 -2.00 -9.00
CA CYS A 124 1.39 -3.15 -9.23
C CYS A 124 1.42 -3.66 -10.68
N ALA A 125 1.84 -2.81 -11.63
CA ALA A 125 2.00 -3.20 -13.03
C ALA A 125 3.31 -3.97 -13.30
N GLN A 126 4.26 -3.98 -12.37
CA GLN A 126 5.53 -4.72 -12.49
C GLN A 126 5.29 -6.20 -12.21
N LYS A 127 5.75 -7.08 -13.11
CA LYS A 127 5.54 -8.54 -12.99
C LYS A 127 6.52 -9.21 -12.01
N ASP A 128 7.64 -8.55 -11.82
CA ASP A 128 8.87 -9.03 -11.21
C ASP A 128 8.95 -8.69 -9.72
N LEU A 129 8.00 -7.88 -9.21
CA LEU A 129 7.91 -7.51 -7.81
C LEU A 129 6.68 -8.12 -7.15
N PRO A 130 6.84 -8.89 -6.06
CA PRO A 130 5.69 -9.51 -5.38
C PRO A 130 4.85 -8.44 -4.67
N LEU A 131 3.52 -8.55 -4.77
CA LEU A 131 2.56 -7.61 -4.16
C LEU A 131 2.78 -7.38 -2.65
N PRO A 132 3.14 -8.39 -1.82
CA PRO A 132 3.52 -8.17 -0.42
C PRO A 132 4.68 -7.19 -0.22
N SER A 133 5.71 -7.28 -1.06
CA SER A 133 6.86 -6.39 -0.97
C SER A 133 6.51 -4.97 -1.41
N ILE A 134 5.67 -4.82 -2.43
CA ILE A 134 5.15 -3.52 -2.86
C ILE A 134 4.31 -2.88 -1.75
N ALA A 135 3.41 -3.64 -1.12
CA ALA A 135 2.58 -3.16 -0.03
C ALA A 135 3.42 -2.71 1.18
N ALA A 136 4.46 -3.49 1.53
CA ALA A 136 5.42 -3.16 2.55
C ALA A 136 6.18 -1.87 2.22
N TYR A 137 6.69 -1.73 0.98
CA TYR A 137 7.39 -0.51 0.54
C TYR A 137 6.50 0.73 0.63
N LEU A 138 5.23 0.60 0.25
CA LEU A 138 4.28 1.70 0.37
C LEU A 138 3.83 1.92 1.82
N GLY A 139 4.00 0.97 2.74
CA GLY A 139 3.52 1.08 4.12
C GLY A 139 2.00 0.97 4.24
N MET A 140 1.40 0.02 3.50
CA MET A 140 -0.03 -0.33 3.58
C MET A 140 -0.22 -1.86 3.61
N SER A 141 -1.42 -2.35 3.91
CA SER A 141 -1.70 -3.78 3.81
C SER A 141 -1.77 -4.24 2.35
N THR A 142 -1.43 -5.51 2.10
CA THR A 142 -1.61 -6.16 0.79
C THR A 142 -3.05 -6.12 0.33
N GLU A 143 -3.99 -6.34 1.25
CA GLU A 143 -5.42 -6.25 0.99
C GLU A 143 -5.81 -4.86 0.46
N THR A 144 -5.33 -3.80 1.11
CA THR A 144 -5.58 -2.42 0.65
C THR A 144 -4.96 -2.17 -0.72
N LEU A 145 -3.72 -2.64 -0.93
CA LEU A 145 -3.03 -2.50 -2.21
C LEU A 145 -3.84 -3.16 -3.34
N VAL A 146 -4.27 -4.40 -3.14
CA VAL A 146 -5.02 -5.17 -4.14
C VAL A 146 -6.36 -4.52 -4.42
N LYS A 147 -7.12 -4.18 -3.37
CA LYS A 147 -8.44 -3.56 -3.47
C LYS A 147 -8.42 -2.23 -4.23
N THR A 148 -7.37 -1.42 -4.03
CA THR A 148 -7.33 -0.05 -4.59
C THR A 148 -6.60 0.03 -5.93
N TYR A 149 -5.54 -0.74 -6.14
CA TYR A 149 -4.62 -0.53 -7.27
C TYR A 149 -4.46 -1.74 -8.20
N ALA A 150 -4.62 -2.97 -7.72
CA ALA A 150 -4.48 -4.17 -8.54
C ALA A 150 -5.78 -4.45 -9.32
N LYS A 151 -6.20 -3.47 -10.13
CA LYS A 151 -7.37 -3.63 -11.01
C LYS A 151 -7.08 -4.68 -12.08
N HIS A 152 -8.12 -5.39 -12.51
CA HIS A 152 -8.00 -6.33 -13.62
C HIS A 152 -7.49 -5.60 -14.87
N ARG A 153 -6.39 -6.09 -15.43
CA ARG A 153 -5.85 -5.64 -16.71
C ARG A 153 -6.14 -6.72 -17.73
N GLU A 154 -6.64 -6.32 -18.89
CA GLU A 154 -6.97 -7.24 -19.98
C GLU A 154 -5.76 -8.07 -20.42
N GLU A 155 -4.57 -7.45 -20.44
CA GLU A 155 -3.30 -8.14 -20.69
C GLU A 155 -2.99 -9.26 -19.70
N ASP A 156 -3.39 -9.13 -18.43
CA ASP A 156 -3.13 -10.17 -17.42
C ASP A 156 -4.14 -11.31 -17.56
N LEU A 157 -5.39 -11.00 -17.90
CA LEU A 157 -6.40 -12.00 -18.23
C LEU A 157 -6.00 -12.78 -19.49
N GLN A 158 -5.50 -12.10 -20.51
CA GLN A 158 -5.03 -12.72 -21.75
C GLN A 158 -3.84 -13.64 -21.52
N LYS A 159 -2.84 -13.21 -20.74
CA LYS A 159 -1.71 -14.07 -20.33
C LYS A 159 -2.17 -15.30 -19.55
N ILE A 160 -3.16 -15.14 -18.67
CA ILE A 160 -3.72 -16.27 -17.92
C ILE A 160 -4.42 -17.24 -18.87
N ALA A 161 -5.22 -16.73 -19.82
CA ALA A 161 -5.88 -17.54 -20.84
C ALA A 161 -4.84 -18.32 -21.67
N GLU A 162 -3.81 -17.65 -22.17
CA GLU A 162 -2.70 -18.27 -22.90
C GLU A 162 -1.98 -19.33 -22.07
N ALA A 163 -1.66 -19.03 -20.80
CA ALA A 163 -0.96 -19.95 -19.91
C ALA A 163 -1.81 -21.16 -19.47
N ILE A 164 -3.14 -21.08 -19.57
CA ILE A 164 -4.06 -22.21 -19.38
C ILE A 164 -4.14 -23.05 -20.66
N SER A 165 -4.20 -22.39 -21.81
CA SER A 165 -4.30 -23.02 -23.12
C SER A 165 -2.99 -23.65 -23.62
N ASP A 166 -1.85 -23.28 -23.04
CA ASP A 166 -0.52 -23.80 -23.42
C ASP A 166 -0.43 -25.34 -23.24
N PRO A 167 -0.39 -26.12 -24.35
CA PRO A 167 -0.31 -27.57 -24.30
C PRO A 167 1.07 -28.05 -23.79
N LEU A 168 2.12 -27.25 -23.90
CA LEU A 168 3.47 -27.59 -23.44
C LEU A 168 3.56 -27.55 -21.92
N ARG A 169 2.71 -26.75 -21.26
CA ARG A 169 2.63 -26.67 -19.79
C ARG A 169 2.10 -27.96 -19.12
N LYS A 170 1.41 -28.81 -19.88
CA LYS A 170 1.07 -30.19 -19.45
C LYS A 170 2.30 -31.12 -19.46
N SER A 171 3.33 -30.81 -20.25
CA SER A 171 4.52 -31.66 -20.42
C SER A 171 5.67 -31.29 -19.47
N THR A 172 5.83 -30.01 -19.11
CA THR A 172 6.83 -29.53 -18.15
C THR A 172 6.23 -29.46 -16.74
N GLY A 173 6.26 -30.61 -16.07
CA GLY A 173 5.61 -30.85 -14.78
C GLY A 173 6.04 -29.97 -13.61
N VAL A 174 5.39 -28.81 -13.44
CA VAL A 174 5.40 -28.07 -12.16
C VAL A 174 4.24 -28.49 -11.25
N HIS A 175 3.21 -29.15 -11.79
CA HIS A 175 2.15 -29.82 -11.01
C HIS A 175 2.40 -31.31 -10.74
N ALA A 176 3.63 -31.80 -10.96
CA ALA A 176 4.06 -33.12 -10.48
C ALA A 176 4.44 -33.11 -8.98
N VAL A 177 4.00 -32.12 -8.21
CA VAL A 177 3.93 -32.28 -6.75
C VAL A 177 2.88 -33.37 -6.52
N LYS A 178 3.32 -34.60 -6.22
CA LYS A 178 2.45 -35.64 -5.67
C LYS A 178 1.71 -35.01 -4.50
N LEU A 179 0.45 -34.60 -4.72
CA LEU A 179 -0.51 -34.45 -3.63
C LEU A 179 -0.38 -35.74 -2.83
N ARG A 180 0.01 -35.63 -1.55
CA ARG A 180 0.04 -36.78 -0.63
C ARG A 180 -1.21 -37.59 -0.93
N GLU A 181 -1.03 -38.87 -1.25
CA GLU A 181 -2.12 -39.81 -1.47
C GLU A 181 -2.93 -39.92 -0.19
N THR A 182 -3.83 -38.97 0.05
CA THR A 182 -4.95 -39.18 0.94
C THR A 182 -5.85 -40.14 0.17
N LYS A 183 -5.77 -41.43 0.51
CA LYS A 183 -6.68 -42.45 0.00
C LYS A 183 -8.09 -41.86 -0.01
N PRO A 184 -8.69 -41.58 -1.18
CA PRO A 184 -10.03 -41.04 -1.21
C PRO A 184 -10.93 -42.14 -0.67
N LYS A 185 -11.53 -41.92 0.50
CA LYS A 185 -12.72 -42.67 0.88
C LYS A 185 -13.77 -42.30 -0.16
N GLN A 186 -13.99 -43.20 -1.12
CA GLN A 186 -15.15 -43.13 -2.01
C GLN A 186 -16.39 -43.43 -1.16
N ASP A 187 -16.81 -42.44 -0.37
CA ASP A 187 -18.16 -42.46 0.13
C ASP A 187 -19.05 -42.16 -1.07
N LYS A 188 -19.94 -43.12 -1.39
CA LYS A 188 -20.92 -42.97 -2.46
C LYS A 188 -21.65 -41.65 -2.19
N ASN A 189 -21.61 -40.72 -3.14
CA ASN A 189 -22.40 -39.50 -3.10
C ASN A 189 -23.89 -39.87 -3.18
N THR A 190 -24.46 -40.34 -2.08
CA THR A 190 -25.91 -40.27 -1.86
C THR A 190 -26.24 -38.80 -1.80
N ARG A 191 -26.91 -38.32 -2.86
CA ARG A 191 -27.55 -36.99 -2.93
C ARG A 191 -28.11 -36.65 -1.56
N GLN A 192 -27.48 -35.71 -0.85
CA GLN A 192 -28.02 -35.19 0.39
C GLN A 192 -29.44 -34.74 0.10
N LYS A 193 -30.43 -35.34 0.78
CA LYS A 193 -31.80 -34.84 0.70
C LYS A 193 -31.78 -33.40 1.22
N SER A 194 -32.35 -32.48 0.45
CA SER A 194 -32.54 -31.08 0.87
C SER A 194 -33.15 -31.04 2.27
N THR A 195 -32.49 -30.38 3.21
CA THR A 195 -33.09 -30.07 4.51
C THR A 195 -34.25 -29.09 4.34
N GLU A 196 -35.25 -29.17 5.22
CA GLU A 196 -36.50 -28.39 5.12
C GLU A 196 -36.32 -26.86 5.10
N ASN A 197 -35.14 -26.34 5.49
CA ASN A 197 -34.83 -24.91 5.44
C ASN A 197 -34.70 -24.35 4.01
N ASP A 198 -34.49 -25.19 2.99
CA ASP A 198 -34.42 -24.77 1.58
C ASP A 198 -35.79 -24.78 0.87
N LYS A 199 -36.88 -25.00 1.61
CA LYS A 199 -38.27 -25.06 1.08
C LYS A 199 -39.18 -23.97 1.63
N MET A 200 -38.74 -22.71 1.68
CA MET A 200 -39.71 -21.60 1.68
C MET A 200 -40.00 -21.16 0.25
N LYS A 201 -41.06 -21.73 -0.33
CA LYS A 201 -41.70 -21.21 -1.53
C LYS A 201 -42.28 -19.84 -1.22
N MET A 202 -41.83 -18.80 -1.94
CA MET A 202 -42.61 -17.57 -2.05
C MET A 202 -43.92 -17.89 -2.78
N ASN A 203 -45.03 -17.98 -2.03
CA ASN A 203 -46.36 -17.99 -2.61
C ASN A 203 -46.80 -16.54 -2.84
N TRP A 204 -46.74 -16.11 -4.10
CA TRP A 204 -47.20 -14.79 -4.55
C TRP A 204 -48.64 -14.88 -5.06
N SER A 205 -49.59 -15.20 -4.19
CA SER A 205 -51.03 -15.09 -4.49
C SER A 205 -51.89 -15.31 -3.26
N GLU A 206 -52.02 -14.30 -2.40
CA GLU A 206 -53.26 -14.05 -1.68
C GLU A 206 -53.18 -12.64 -1.08
N ARG A 207 -53.87 -11.71 -1.75
CA ARG A 207 -54.25 -10.44 -1.15
C ARG A 207 -55.39 -10.75 -0.21
N GLU A 208 -55.13 -10.76 1.10
CA GLU A 208 -56.18 -10.55 2.08
C GLU A 208 -55.87 -9.33 2.95
N SER A 209 -56.83 -8.43 2.87
CA SER A 209 -57.01 -7.14 3.53
C SER A 209 -56.78 -7.15 5.04
N THR A 210 -56.05 -6.12 5.47
CA THR A 210 -56.02 -5.40 6.77
C THR A 210 -56.90 -5.91 7.93
N PRO A 211 -56.41 -5.78 9.18
CA PRO A 211 -56.82 -4.57 9.91
C PRO A 211 -55.70 -3.89 10.70
N VAL A 212 -55.63 -2.57 10.51
CA VAL A 212 -55.02 -1.61 11.45
C VAL A 212 -55.91 -1.56 12.69
N ALA A 213 -55.38 -1.97 13.84
CA ALA A 213 -56.04 -1.83 15.14
C ALA A 213 -55.22 -0.92 16.09
N LYS A 214 -55.94 -0.02 16.74
CA LYS A 214 -55.53 1.21 17.43
C LYS A 214 -54.74 1.00 18.74
N ARG A 215 -53.70 1.84 18.90
CA ARG A 215 -53.40 2.79 20.01
C ARG A 215 -53.44 2.28 21.48
N LYS A 216 -52.37 2.58 22.24
CA LYS A 216 -52.48 3.28 23.54
C LYS A 216 -51.19 4.02 23.90
N THR A 217 -51.29 5.34 23.94
CA THR A 217 -50.41 6.27 24.64
C THR A 217 -50.58 6.10 26.15
N ASN A 218 -49.50 6.20 26.93
CA ASN A 218 -49.57 6.70 28.30
C ASN A 218 -48.31 7.53 28.61
N SER A 219 -48.54 8.83 28.80
CA SER A 219 -47.71 9.84 29.46
C SER A 219 -47.50 9.49 30.94
N ILE A 220 -46.39 9.88 31.58
CA ILE A 220 -46.20 11.04 32.52
C ILE A 220 -44.86 10.71 33.23
N GLY A 221 -43.89 11.58 33.55
CA GLY A 221 -43.70 13.03 33.46
C GLY A 221 -42.68 13.49 34.54
N LYS A 222 -41.91 14.57 34.25
CA LYS A 222 -41.22 15.56 35.16
C LYS A 222 -40.17 15.01 36.16
N ALA A 223 -39.16 15.72 36.66
CA ALA A 223 -38.58 17.08 36.66
C ALA A 223 -37.06 16.86 36.97
N ALA A 224 -36.10 17.77 36.83
CA ALA A 224 -36.02 19.22 37.01
C ALA A 224 -34.85 19.77 36.18
#